data_AF-A0A0A9WED1-F1
#
_entry.id   AF-A0A0A9WED1-F1
#
_cell.length_a   1.000
_cell.length_b   1.000
_cell.length_c   1.000
_cell.angle_alpha   90.00
_cell.angle_beta   90.00
_cell.angle_gamma   90.00
#
_symmetry.space_group_name_H-M   'P 1'
#
loop_
_entity.id
_entity.type
_entity.pdbx_description
1 polymer ?
#
loop_
_entity_poly.entity_id
_entity_poly.type
_entity_poly.pdbx_seq_one_letter_code
_entity_poly.pdbx_strand_id
1 'polypeptide(L)'
;MAALFDPYDRSSWYFGQMSRQDATDLLMEEKEGGVFLVRDSISIHGDYVLCVREDSKVSHYIINKIQQNDQIKYRIGDQMFSDIPTLLAFYKLHYLDTTPLIRPAPRKIEKVIAKYDFKGSDQDDLPFRKGDVLVIVSKDEDQWWTAKNCLGQTGSIPVPYVQKYDGNESIPDSTVQLPETHSPSGSQTEPARRPNVQRKLPAMAKVKQARVPNAYDKTALKLEVGEIIKVTKMNINGQWEGELKGKTGHFPFTHVEFIDSES
;
A
#
# COMPACT_ATOMS: atom_id res chain seq x y z
N MET A 1 -30.40 14.34 -13.93
CA MET A 1 -29.44 13.26 -14.24
C MET A 1 -29.94 11.99 -13.57
N ALA A 2 -29.88 10.85 -14.24
CA ALA A 2 -30.19 9.55 -13.62
C ALA A 2 -29.01 9.13 -12.75
N ALA A 3 -29.27 8.51 -11.59
CA ALA A 3 -28.21 7.98 -10.73
C ALA A 3 -27.52 6.77 -11.40
N LEU A 4 -26.23 6.88 -11.67
CA LEU A 4 -25.41 5.93 -12.44
C LEU A 4 -24.62 4.97 -11.55
N PHE A 5 -25.24 4.42 -10.51
CA PHE A 5 -24.53 3.50 -9.61
C PHE A 5 -25.41 2.37 -9.08
N ASP A 6 -24.79 1.23 -8.79
CA ASP A 6 -25.42 0.12 -8.09
C ASP A 6 -25.24 0.27 -6.58
N PRO A 7 -26.32 0.43 -5.79
CA PRO A 7 -26.25 0.49 -4.33
C PRO A 7 -25.76 -0.81 -3.69
N TYR A 8 -25.92 -1.95 -4.36
CA TYR A 8 -25.51 -3.24 -3.82
C TYR A 8 -24.03 -3.54 -4.04
N ASP A 9 -23.38 -2.83 -4.98
CA ASP A 9 -21.93 -2.91 -5.15
C ASP A 9 -21.21 -2.07 -4.09
N ARG A 10 -21.08 -2.64 -2.89
CA ARG A 10 -20.35 -2.03 -1.78
C ARG A 10 -18.95 -1.57 -2.18
N SER A 11 -18.28 -2.26 -3.08
CA SER A 11 -16.90 -1.93 -3.46
C SER A 11 -16.78 -0.61 -4.25
N SER A 12 -17.87 -0.17 -4.87
CA SER A 12 -17.93 1.07 -5.63
C SER A 12 -18.06 2.32 -4.76
N TRP A 13 -18.85 2.27 -3.68
CA TRP A 13 -19.19 3.44 -2.87
C TRP A 13 -18.61 3.44 -1.46
N TYR A 14 -18.17 2.28 -0.94
CA TYR A 14 -17.63 2.17 0.42
C TYR A 14 -16.10 2.30 0.42
N PHE A 15 -15.61 3.28 1.17
CA PHE A 15 -14.19 3.63 1.26
C PHE A 15 -13.54 3.17 2.58
N GLY A 16 -14.30 2.54 3.48
CA GLY A 16 -13.78 2.02 4.75
C GLY A 16 -13.25 3.14 5.66
N GLN A 17 -12.11 2.88 6.30
CA GLN A 17 -11.44 3.86 7.15
C GLN A 17 -10.85 4.98 6.27
N MET A 18 -11.55 6.10 6.22
CA MET A 18 -11.12 7.32 5.52
C MET A 18 -11.34 8.51 6.45
N SER A 19 -10.38 9.45 6.46
CA SER A 19 -10.51 10.65 7.28
C SER A 19 -11.55 11.61 6.71
N ARG A 20 -12.08 12.48 7.57
CA ARG A 20 -13.01 13.54 7.12
C ARG A 20 -12.35 14.47 6.11
N GLN A 21 -11.07 14.75 6.30
CA GLN A 21 -10.29 15.64 5.45
C GLN A 21 -10.09 15.00 4.07
N ASP A 22 -9.61 13.76 4.01
CA ASP A 22 -9.39 13.04 2.74
C ASP A 22 -10.68 12.89 1.93
N ALA A 23 -11.80 12.57 2.61
CA ALA A 23 -13.11 12.49 1.95
C ALA A 23 -13.55 13.85 1.38
N THR A 24 -13.24 14.94 2.08
CA THR A 24 -13.57 16.29 1.64
C THR A 24 -12.70 16.68 0.45
N ASP A 25 -11.39 16.44 0.52
CA ASP A 25 -10.45 16.77 -0.55
C ASP A 25 -10.75 15.98 -1.84
N LEU A 26 -11.07 14.68 -1.70
CA LEU A 26 -11.45 13.83 -2.83
C LEU A 26 -12.74 14.33 -3.50
N LEU A 27 -13.77 14.68 -2.73
CA LEU A 27 -15.05 15.13 -3.28
C LEU A 27 -14.99 16.56 -3.80
N MET A 28 -14.14 17.42 -3.25
CA MET A 28 -13.95 18.80 -3.72
C MET A 28 -13.23 18.86 -5.09
N GLU A 29 -12.44 17.84 -5.44
CA GLU A 29 -11.82 17.70 -6.76
C GLU A 29 -12.88 17.43 -7.87
N GLU A 30 -14.07 16.95 -7.48
CA GLU A 30 -15.16 16.65 -8.40
C GLU A 30 -15.93 17.91 -8.80
N LYS A 31 -16.17 18.04 -10.12
CA LYS A 31 -16.88 19.18 -10.71
C LYS A 31 -18.40 19.06 -10.65
N GLU A 32 -18.92 17.86 -10.41
CA GLU A 32 -20.34 17.53 -10.45
C GLU A 32 -20.90 17.38 -9.04
N GLY A 33 -22.05 18.03 -8.77
CA GLY A 33 -22.81 17.81 -7.54
C GLY A 33 -23.51 16.45 -7.53
N GLY A 34 -23.68 15.87 -6.34
CA GLY A 34 -24.27 14.55 -6.16
C GLY A 34 -23.26 13.39 -6.27
N VAL A 35 -21.96 13.67 -6.40
CA VAL A 35 -20.90 12.66 -6.22
C VAL A 35 -20.75 12.35 -4.74
N PHE A 36 -20.67 11.08 -4.36
CA PHE A 36 -20.69 10.69 -2.95
C PHE A 36 -19.78 9.52 -2.61
N LEU A 37 -19.48 9.34 -1.33
CA LEU A 37 -18.83 8.14 -0.80
C LEU A 37 -19.34 7.83 0.61
N VAL A 38 -19.22 6.58 1.03
CA VAL A 38 -19.49 6.17 2.41
C VAL A 38 -18.19 5.71 3.06
N ARG A 39 -17.90 6.25 4.25
CA ARG A 39 -16.73 5.88 5.05
C ARG A 39 -17.15 5.45 6.45
N ASP A 40 -16.23 4.83 7.17
CA ASP A 40 -16.39 4.52 8.59
C ASP A 40 -16.33 5.81 9.43
N SER A 41 -17.16 5.87 10.47
CA SER A 41 -17.11 6.94 11.44
C SER A 41 -15.90 6.77 12.37
N ILE A 42 -14.97 7.73 12.33
CA ILE A 42 -13.80 7.74 13.23
C ILE A 42 -14.23 8.04 14.67
N SER A 43 -15.27 8.86 14.83
CA SER A 43 -15.72 9.32 16.15
C SER A 43 -16.60 8.32 16.87
N ILE A 44 -17.35 7.47 16.14
CA ILE A 44 -18.29 6.51 16.72
C ILE A 44 -18.07 5.15 16.07
N HIS A 45 -17.59 4.19 16.83
CA HIS A 45 -17.33 2.84 16.33
C HIS A 45 -18.63 2.15 15.91
N GLY A 46 -18.66 1.66 14.67
CA GLY A 46 -19.80 0.93 14.11
C GLY A 46 -20.79 1.79 13.32
N ASP A 47 -20.64 3.12 13.37
CA ASP A 47 -21.41 4.05 12.54
C ASP A 47 -20.70 4.36 11.22
N TYR A 48 -21.47 4.84 10.26
CA TYR A 48 -20.99 5.22 8.94
C TYR A 48 -21.22 6.71 8.70
N VAL A 49 -20.49 7.28 7.75
CA VAL A 49 -20.67 8.66 7.31
C VAL A 49 -20.83 8.67 5.80
N LEU A 50 -21.96 9.20 5.33
CA LEU A 50 -22.21 9.49 3.93
C LEU A 50 -21.68 10.89 3.62
N CYS A 51 -20.64 10.97 2.80
CA CYS A 51 -20.05 12.21 2.33
C CYS A 51 -20.58 12.50 0.92
N VAL A 52 -21.11 13.71 0.70
CA VAL A 52 -21.73 14.10 -0.58
C VAL A 52 -21.17 15.43 -1.04
N ARG A 53 -20.73 15.50 -2.29
CA ARG A 53 -20.38 16.74 -2.97
C ARG A 53 -21.65 17.49 -3.32
N GLU A 54 -21.83 18.65 -2.71
CA GLU A 54 -22.90 19.60 -3.06
C GLU A 54 -22.33 20.75 -3.88
N ASP A 55 -23.06 21.85 -4.10
CA ASP A 55 -22.61 22.91 -5.02
C ASP A 55 -21.25 23.52 -4.63
N SER A 56 -21.08 23.92 -3.37
CA SER A 56 -19.86 24.63 -2.90
C SER A 56 -19.21 24.01 -1.67
N LYS A 57 -19.74 22.88 -1.20
CA LYS A 57 -19.29 22.20 0.01
C LYS A 57 -19.34 20.69 -0.16
N VAL A 58 -18.75 20.00 0.80
CA VAL A 58 -18.97 18.57 1.04
C VAL A 58 -19.78 18.43 2.32
N SER A 59 -20.97 17.85 2.22
CA SER A 59 -21.82 17.55 3.37
C SER A 59 -21.48 16.16 3.91
N HIS A 60 -21.52 16.03 5.24
CA HIS A 60 -21.21 14.80 5.96
C HIS A 60 -22.42 14.40 6.79
N TYR A 61 -23.13 13.35 6.35
CA TYR A 61 -24.32 12.85 7.03
C TYR A 61 -23.97 11.60 7.83
N ILE A 62 -24.26 11.64 9.13
CA ILE A 62 -24.04 10.51 10.02
C ILE A 62 -25.13 9.47 9.78
N ILE A 63 -24.70 8.24 9.53
CA ILE A 63 -25.54 7.04 9.44
C ILE A 63 -25.30 6.22 10.71
N ASN A 64 -26.26 6.27 11.62
CA ASN A 64 -26.20 5.54 12.88
C ASN A 64 -26.66 4.09 12.66
N LYS A 65 -25.90 3.13 13.16
CA LYS A 65 -26.29 1.72 13.17
C LYS A 65 -27.07 1.44 14.46
N ILE A 66 -28.37 1.19 14.33
CA ILE A 66 -29.28 0.93 15.45
C ILE A 66 -29.62 -0.56 15.47
N GLN A 67 -29.39 -1.22 16.61
CA GLN A 67 -29.80 -2.61 16.82
C GLN A 67 -31.09 -2.62 17.65
N GLN A 68 -32.20 -3.03 17.04
CA GLN A 68 -33.52 -3.05 17.67
C GLN A 68 -34.18 -4.42 17.41
N ASN A 69 -34.61 -5.11 18.47
CA ASN A 69 -35.29 -6.42 18.40
C ASN A 69 -34.56 -7.44 17.52
N ASP A 70 -33.25 -7.56 17.70
CA ASP A 70 -32.37 -8.47 16.92
C ASP A 70 -32.22 -8.12 15.43
N GLN A 71 -32.78 -6.99 14.98
CA GLN A 71 -32.62 -6.47 13.63
C GLN A 71 -31.71 -5.23 13.63
N ILE A 72 -30.78 -5.20 12.69
CA ILE A 72 -29.94 -4.02 12.43
C ILE A 72 -30.70 -3.10 11.48
N LYS A 73 -30.77 -1.81 11.82
CA LYS A 73 -31.32 -0.74 11.00
C LYS A 73 -30.36 0.42 10.93
N TYR A 74 -30.47 1.22 9.88
CA TYR A 74 -29.60 2.36 9.62
C TYR A 74 -30.42 3.64 9.63
N ARG A 75 -30.00 4.63 10.42
CA ARG A 75 -30.69 5.92 10.55
C ARG A 75 -29.81 7.05 10.04
N ILE A 76 -30.36 7.90 9.18
CA ILE A 76 -29.74 9.13 8.68
C ILE A 76 -30.73 10.28 8.83
N GLY A 77 -30.37 11.31 9.59
CA GLY A 77 -31.31 12.36 10.01
C GLY A 77 -32.54 11.75 10.70
N ASP A 78 -33.72 11.96 10.14
CA ASP A 78 -35.00 11.42 10.64
C ASP A 78 -35.51 10.20 9.86
N GLN A 79 -34.75 9.73 8.87
CA GLN A 79 -35.12 8.57 8.05
C GLN A 79 -34.47 7.29 8.58
N MET A 80 -35.20 6.17 8.51
CA MET A 80 -34.73 4.85 8.91
C MET A 80 -34.84 3.85 7.75
N PHE A 81 -33.81 3.05 7.59
CA PHE A 81 -33.67 2.07 6.52
C PHE A 81 -33.25 0.70 7.08
N SER A 82 -33.59 -0.37 6.37
CA SER A 82 -33.17 -1.74 6.70
C SER A 82 -31.67 -1.95 6.49
N ASP A 83 -31.09 -1.28 5.50
CA ASP A 83 -29.72 -1.48 5.03
C ASP A 83 -29.20 -0.24 4.28
N ILE A 84 -27.89 -0.10 4.18
CA ILE A 84 -27.25 1.02 3.48
C ILE A 84 -27.61 1.06 1.98
N PRO A 85 -27.62 -0.06 1.22
CA PRO A 85 -28.06 -0.04 -0.17
C PRO A 85 -29.47 0.57 -0.35
N THR A 86 -30.44 0.21 0.48
CA THR A 86 -31.79 0.80 0.44
C THR A 86 -31.78 2.30 0.75
N LEU A 87 -30.97 2.74 1.71
CA LEU A 87 -30.75 4.17 2.01
C LEU A 87 -30.19 4.90 0.78
N LEU A 88 -29.13 4.37 0.16
CA LEU A 88 -28.52 4.98 -1.01
C LEU A 88 -29.48 5.01 -2.20
N ALA A 89 -30.27 3.95 -2.39
CA ALA A 89 -31.29 3.86 -3.42
C ALA A 89 -32.40 4.92 -3.24
N PHE A 90 -32.83 5.17 -2.00
CA PHE A 90 -33.80 6.20 -1.68
C PHE A 90 -33.28 7.60 -2.06
N TYR A 91 -32.04 7.93 -1.69
CA TYR A 91 -31.44 9.23 -1.99
C TYR A 91 -30.96 9.39 -3.45
N LYS A 92 -31.18 8.39 -4.33
CA LYS A 92 -31.07 8.60 -5.79
C LYS A 92 -32.11 9.58 -6.33
N LEU A 93 -33.27 9.62 -5.68
CA LEU A 93 -34.43 10.42 -6.10
C LEU A 93 -34.84 11.46 -5.05
N HIS A 94 -34.36 11.32 -3.81
CA HIS A 94 -34.61 12.25 -2.73
C HIS A 94 -33.38 13.13 -2.49
N TYR A 95 -33.63 14.42 -2.31
CA TYR A 95 -32.58 15.40 -2.05
C TYR A 95 -32.14 15.28 -0.60
N LEU A 96 -30.84 15.31 -0.36
CA LEU A 96 -30.28 15.38 1.00
C LEU A 96 -30.32 16.82 1.53
N ASP A 97 -29.65 17.72 0.83
CA ASP A 97 -29.70 19.17 1.08
C ASP A 97 -29.99 19.86 -0.26
N THR A 98 -28.98 19.94 -1.13
CA THR A 98 -29.11 20.60 -2.45
C THR A 98 -29.17 19.64 -3.63
N THR A 99 -28.69 18.41 -3.47
CA THR A 99 -28.55 17.43 -4.58
C THR A 99 -28.95 16.01 -4.16
N PRO A 100 -29.48 15.20 -5.09
CA PRO A 100 -29.60 13.75 -4.91
C PRO A 100 -28.26 13.03 -5.18
N LEU A 101 -28.18 11.75 -4.81
CA LEU A 101 -27.02 10.91 -5.11
C LEU A 101 -27.00 10.53 -6.59
N ILE A 102 -25.94 10.94 -7.30
CA ILE A 102 -25.78 10.70 -8.73
C ILE A 102 -24.83 9.54 -9.00
N ARG A 103 -23.64 9.53 -8.39
CA ARG A 103 -22.63 8.47 -8.58
C ARG A 103 -21.62 8.43 -7.43
N PRO A 104 -20.97 7.27 -7.17
CA PRO A 104 -19.90 7.20 -6.22
C PRO A 104 -18.68 8.01 -6.69
N ALA A 105 -17.89 8.48 -5.73
CA ALA A 105 -16.62 9.13 -5.95
C ALA A 105 -15.65 8.14 -6.62
N PRO A 106 -14.81 8.61 -7.54
CA PRO A 106 -13.79 7.77 -8.11
C PRO A 106 -12.85 7.30 -7.01
N ARG A 107 -12.67 5.99 -6.89
CA ARG A 107 -11.64 5.44 -6.02
C ARG A 107 -10.30 5.76 -6.67
N LYS A 108 -9.46 6.58 -6.02
CA LYS A 108 -8.03 6.66 -6.37
C LYS A 108 -7.40 5.31 -6.00
N ILE A 109 -7.55 4.34 -6.89
CA ILE A 109 -6.96 3.01 -6.77
C ILE A 109 -5.49 3.19 -7.13
N GLU A 110 -4.64 3.40 -6.12
CA GLU A 110 -3.21 3.45 -6.33
C GLU A 110 -2.71 2.04 -6.63
N LYS A 111 -2.22 1.83 -7.84
CA LYS A 111 -1.66 0.55 -8.27
C LYS A 111 -0.15 0.62 -8.17
N VAL A 112 0.45 -0.50 -7.81
CA VAL A 112 1.89 -0.69 -7.85
C VAL A 112 2.22 -1.96 -8.61
N ILE A 113 3.40 -2.00 -9.23
CA ILE A 113 3.95 -3.19 -9.85
C ILE A 113 5.11 -3.71 -9.01
N ALA A 114 5.16 -5.02 -8.79
CA ALA A 114 6.23 -5.68 -8.07
C ALA A 114 7.53 -5.68 -8.89
N LYS A 115 8.62 -5.16 -8.31
CA LYS A 115 9.97 -5.17 -8.88
C LYS A 115 10.71 -6.49 -8.65
N TYR A 116 10.36 -7.19 -7.57
CA TYR A 116 10.99 -8.42 -7.12
C TYR A 116 9.92 -9.41 -6.65
N ASP A 117 10.28 -10.69 -6.54
CA ASP A 117 9.44 -11.66 -5.86
C ASP A 117 9.51 -11.48 -4.34
N PHE A 118 8.37 -11.72 -3.69
CA PHE A 118 8.22 -11.69 -2.25
C PHE A 118 7.36 -12.89 -1.85
N LYS A 119 7.92 -13.78 -1.02
CA LYS A 119 7.26 -15.03 -0.62
C LYS A 119 6.40 -14.89 0.63
N GLY A 120 6.46 -13.75 1.32
CA GLY A 120 5.91 -13.57 2.66
C GLY A 120 6.73 -14.35 3.70
N SER A 121 7.01 -13.73 4.84
CA SER A 121 7.59 -14.41 6.01
C SER A 121 6.54 -14.68 7.07
N ASP A 122 5.56 -13.76 7.18
CA ASP A 122 4.50 -13.80 8.17
C ASP A 122 3.14 -14.17 7.56
N GLN A 123 2.18 -14.55 8.40
CA GLN A 123 0.82 -14.92 7.95
C GLN A 123 0.04 -13.71 7.39
N ASP A 124 0.40 -12.50 7.82
CA ASP A 124 -0.21 -11.25 7.38
C ASP A 124 0.44 -10.68 6.09
N ASP A 125 1.53 -11.30 5.61
CA ASP A 125 2.22 -10.89 4.40
C ASP A 125 1.47 -11.32 3.13
N LEU A 126 1.45 -10.45 2.12
CA LEU A 126 0.93 -10.80 0.80
C LEU A 126 2.07 -11.26 -0.11
N PRO A 127 2.19 -12.55 -0.45
CA PRO A 127 3.17 -13.01 -1.42
C PRO A 127 2.82 -12.54 -2.84
N PHE A 128 3.83 -12.11 -3.58
CA PHE A 128 3.71 -11.64 -4.97
C PHE A 128 4.98 -11.96 -5.77
N ARG A 129 4.88 -11.95 -7.10
CA ARG A 129 6.00 -12.16 -8.02
C ARG A 129 6.37 -10.86 -8.71
N LYS A 130 7.63 -10.75 -9.15
CA LYS A 130 8.06 -9.66 -10.02
C LYS A 130 7.13 -9.55 -11.23
N GLY A 131 6.61 -8.34 -11.47
CA GLY A 131 5.67 -8.03 -12.53
C GLY A 131 4.20 -8.02 -12.10
N ASP A 132 3.87 -8.51 -10.90
CA ASP A 132 2.49 -8.51 -10.41
C ASP A 132 2.01 -7.08 -10.14
N VAL A 133 0.78 -6.78 -10.59
CA VAL A 133 0.11 -5.52 -10.28
C VAL A 133 -0.73 -5.71 -9.01
N LEU A 134 -0.41 -4.91 -8.01
CA LEU A 134 -1.05 -4.91 -6.70
C LEU A 134 -1.80 -3.59 -6.50
N VAL A 135 -2.95 -3.67 -5.86
CA VAL A 135 -3.74 -2.48 -5.49
C VAL A 135 -3.39 -2.11 -4.06
N ILE A 136 -2.92 -0.89 -3.83
CA ILE A 136 -2.69 -0.39 -2.48
C ILE A 136 -4.04 -0.16 -1.80
N VAL A 137 -4.22 -0.82 -0.66
CA VAL A 137 -5.39 -0.73 0.21
C VAL A 137 -5.14 0.29 1.32
N SER A 138 -3.95 0.26 1.93
CA SER A 138 -3.58 1.21 2.98
C SER A 138 -2.08 1.51 3.02
N LYS A 139 -1.74 2.71 3.51
CA LYS A 139 -0.37 3.21 3.69
C LYS A 139 -0.16 3.74 5.11
N ASP A 140 -0.66 3.00 6.09
CA ASP A 140 -0.57 3.38 7.50
C ASP A 140 0.90 3.43 7.98
N GLU A 141 1.81 2.70 7.32
CA GLU A 141 3.24 2.68 7.62
C GLU A 141 4.11 3.14 6.44
N ASP A 142 5.31 3.65 6.75
CA ASP A 142 6.26 4.17 5.76
C ASP A 142 6.95 3.07 4.94
N GLN A 143 7.12 1.87 5.50
CA GLN A 143 7.94 0.79 4.92
C GLN A 143 7.16 -0.45 4.49
N TRP A 144 5.94 -0.60 5.01
CA TRP A 144 5.05 -1.71 4.70
C TRP A 144 3.67 -1.17 4.36
N TRP A 145 3.19 -1.47 3.17
CA TRP A 145 1.85 -1.06 2.74
C TRP A 145 0.94 -2.29 2.70
N THR A 146 -0.33 -2.09 3.00
CA THR A 146 -1.33 -3.14 2.81
C THR A 146 -1.77 -3.09 1.36
N ALA A 147 -1.58 -4.18 0.62
CA ALA A 147 -2.01 -4.28 -0.77
C ALA A 147 -2.92 -5.48 -0.98
N LYS A 148 -3.59 -5.50 -2.14
CA LYS A 148 -4.46 -6.58 -2.59
C LYS A 148 -4.01 -7.06 -3.96
N ASN A 149 -3.85 -8.37 -4.11
CA ASN A 149 -3.49 -8.99 -5.38
C ASN A 149 -4.73 -9.23 -6.28
N CYS A 150 -4.50 -9.69 -7.51
CA CYS A 150 -5.57 -10.02 -8.46
C CYS A 150 -6.47 -11.18 -8.01
N LEU A 151 -5.96 -12.07 -7.14
CA LEU A 151 -6.72 -13.17 -6.53
C LEU A 151 -7.61 -12.70 -5.36
N GLY A 152 -7.55 -11.42 -5.03
CA GLY A 152 -8.34 -10.80 -3.98
C GLY A 152 -7.79 -10.99 -2.57
N GLN A 153 -6.59 -11.56 -2.42
CA GLN A 153 -5.90 -11.67 -1.15
C GLN A 153 -5.31 -10.33 -0.77
N THR A 154 -5.46 -9.94 0.49
CA THR A 154 -4.94 -8.71 1.06
C THR A 154 -3.87 -9.05 2.09
N GLY A 155 -2.80 -8.28 2.14
CA GLY A 155 -1.75 -8.42 3.15
C GLY A 155 -0.66 -7.37 2.99
N SER A 156 0.32 -7.43 3.87
CA SER A 156 1.41 -6.48 3.95
C SER A 156 2.45 -6.74 2.87
N ILE A 157 2.91 -5.67 2.22
CA ILE A 157 3.92 -5.69 1.17
C ILE A 157 5.03 -4.68 1.48
N PRO A 158 6.31 -5.03 1.26
CA PRO A 158 7.40 -4.08 1.45
C PRO A 158 7.41 -3.03 0.32
N VAL A 159 7.33 -1.75 0.70
CA VAL A 159 7.41 -0.60 -0.22
C VAL A 159 8.61 -0.67 -1.18
N PRO A 160 9.85 -1.04 -0.76
CA PRO A 160 10.99 -1.09 -1.69
C PRO A 160 10.87 -2.15 -2.79
N TYR A 161 9.96 -3.12 -2.64
CA TYR A 161 9.75 -4.19 -3.60
C TYR A 161 8.72 -3.83 -4.67
N VAL A 162 8.11 -2.65 -4.57
CA VAL A 162 7.06 -2.22 -5.48
C VAL A 162 7.36 -0.84 -6.08
N GLN A 163 6.71 -0.53 -7.19
CA GLN A 163 6.82 0.76 -7.87
C GLN A 163 5.43 1.24 -8.25
N LYS A 164 5.16 2.55 -8.10
CA LYS A 164 3.91 3.16 -8.58
C LYS A 164 3.69 2.82 -10.05
N TYR A 165 2.48 2.36 -10.34
CA TYR A 165 2.05 1.96 -11.67
C TYR A 165 0.92 2.88 -12.10
N ASP A 166 1.25 3.89 -12.89
CA ASP A 166 0.29 4.90 -13.38
C ASP A 166 -0.50 4.44 -14.62
N GLY A 167 -0.38 3.17 -15.01
CA GLY A 167 -1.25 2.56 -16.02
C GLY A 167 -1.10 3.09 -17.46
N ASN A 168 -0.11 3.92 -17.75
CA ASN A 168 0.07 4.56 -19.06
C ASN A 168 1.33 4.12 -19.84
N GLU A 169 1.88 2.93 -19.57
CA GLU A 169 2.86 2.32 -20.47
C GLU A 169 2.20 1.15 -21.22
N SER A 170 1.82 1.46 -22.46
CA SER A 170 1.60 0.51 -23.54
C SER A 170 2.72 -0.54 -23.55
N ILE A 171 2.32 -1.79 -23.32
CA ILE A 171 3.13 -2.98 -23.52
C ILE A 171 3.61 -2.99 -24.98
N PRO A 172 4.91 -2.90 -25.30
CA PRO A 172 5.39 -3.42 -26.55
C PRO A 172 5.47 -4.94 -26.41
N ASP A 173 4.53 -5.58 -27.10
CA ASP A 173 4.56 -6.96 -27.56
C ASP A 173 5.97 -7.36 -28.03
N SER A 174 6.50 -8.48 -27.53
CA SER A 174 7.31 -9.47 -28.27
C SER A 174 7.88 -10.53 -27.32
N THR A 175 7.26 -11.72 -27.33
CA THR A 175 7.78 -12.98 -27.89
C THR A 175 8.39 -13.95 -26.88
N VAL A 176 7.57 -14.97 -26.59
CA VAL A 176 7.88 -16.38 -26.31
C VAL A 176 9.34 -16.80 -26.53
N GLN A 177 9.95 -17.38 -25.48
CA GLN A 177 10.69 -18.66 -25.54
C GLN A 177 11.04 -19.20 -24.14
N LEU A 178 10.47 -20.37 -23.81
CA LEU A 178 11.03 -21.34 -22.86
C LEU A 178 12.28 -21.99 -23.49
N PRO A 179 13.26 -22.46 -22.69
CA PRO A 179 13.23 -23.85 -22.23
C PRO A 179 13.66 -24.09 -20.77
N GLU A 180 13.30 -25.30 -20.34
CA GLU A 180 13.55 -26.06 -19.10
C GLU A 180 15.06 -26.08 -18.72
N THR A 181 15.56 -26.46 -17.53
CA THR A 181 15.25 -27.56 -16.60
C THR A 181 16.14 -27.40 -15.34
N HIS A 182 15.81 -28.15 -14.27
CA HIS A 182 16.65 -28.57 -13.12
C HIS A 182 16.51 -27.83 -11.78
N SER A 183 15.63 -28.38 -10.94
CA SER A 183 15.90 -28.62 -9.51
C SER A 183 17.02 -29.68 -9.36
N PRO A 184 17.74 -29.78 -8.21
CA PRO A 184 17.15 -30.37 -6.99
C PRO A 184 17.63 -29.81 -5.63
N SER A 185 16.78 -30.03 -4.62
CA SER A 185 17.05 -30.42 -3.22
C SER A 185 18.02 -29.66 -2.29
N GLY A 186 17.49 -29.30 -1.10
CA GLY A 186 18.10 -29.75 0.17
C GLY A 186 18.57 -28.71 1.21
N SER A 187 17.70 -28.43 2.19
CA SER A 187 17.94 -28.40 3.67
C SER A 187 18.97 -27.48 4.36
N GLN A 188 18.47 -26.81 5.43
CA GLN A 188 19.14 -26.28 6.65
C GLN A 188 19.99 -24.99 6.45
N THR A 189 19.99 -23.91 7.27
CA THR A 189 19.77 -23.74 8.72
C THR A 189 19.62 -22.23 9.07
N GLU A 190 18.71 -21.88 9.99
CA GLU A 190 18.77 -20.86 11.07
C GLU A 190 19.03 -19.33 10.83
N PRO A 191 18.57 -18.47 11.79
CA PRO A 191 18.07 -17.12 11.50
C PRO A 191 19.11 -16.00 11.71
N ALA A 192 19.26 -15.11 10.72
CA ALA A 192 20.06 -13.91 10.89
C ALA A 192 19.22 -12.76 11.48
N ARG A 193 19.67 -12.29 12.65
CA ARG A 193 19.05 -11.28 13.51
C ARG A 193 18.92 -9.92 12.82
N ARG A 194 17.83 -9.22 13.19
CA ARG A 194 17.46 -7.83 12.84
C ARG A 194 18.67 -6.86 12.95
N PRO A 195 18.95 -5.96 11.99
CA PRO A 195 19.83 -4.84 12.26
C PRO A 195 19.01 -3.69 12.85
N ASN A 196 19.22 -3.48 14.14
CA ASN A 196 18.74 -2.37 14.94
C ASN A 196 19.26 -1.03 14.37
N VAL A 197 18.37 -0.07 14.13
CA VAL A 197 18.62 1.22 13.41
C VAL A 197 19.42 2.24 14.25
N GLN A 198 20.00 1.84 15.38
CA GLN A 198 20.69 2.74 16.30
C GLN A 198 22.18 2.40 16.51
N ARG A 199 22.96 2.22 15.43
CA ARG A 199 24.43 2.03 15.55
C ARG A 199 25.19 3.33 15.29
N LYS A 200 26.12 3.68 16.20
CA LYS A 200 27.05 4.84 16.04
C LYS A 200 28.01 4.58 14.88
N LEU A 201 28.06 5.50 13.91
CA LEU A 201 29.04 5.49 12.82
C LEU A 201 30.36 6.16 13.28
N PRO A 202 31.53 5.73 12.77
CA PRO A 202 31.75 4.63 11.84
C PRO A 202 31.70 3.26 12.53
N ALA A 203 31.10 2.27 11.86
CA ALA A 203 30.93 0.91 12.38
C ALA A 203 31.53 -0.13 11.42
N MET A 204 32.09 -1.21 11.96
CA MET A 204 32.66 -2.30 11.16
C MET A 204 31.56 -3.31 10.78
N ALA A 205 31.52 -3.69 9.52
CA ALA A 205 30.61 -4.71 9.01
C ALA A 205 31.38 -5.77 8.22
N LYS A 206 30.97 -7.03 8.35
CA LYS A 206 31.44 -8.14 7.52
C LYS A 206 30.61 -8.21 6.26
N VAL A 207 31.25 -8.38 5.12
CA VAL A 207 30.58 -8.66 3.86
C VAL A 207 30.04 -10.09 3.92
N LYS A 208 28.73 -10.23 3.81
CA LYS A 208 28.03 -11.52 3.70
C LYS A 208 27.71 -11.90 2.26
N GLN A 209 27.66 -10.93 1.36
CA GLN A 209 27.38 -11.16 -0.06
C GLN A 209 28.40 -10.43 -0.94
N ALA A 210 29.10 -11.19 -1.79
CA ALA A 210 30.05 -10.61 -2.74
C ALA A 210 29.31 -9.81 -3.82
N ARG A 211 29.91 -8.70 -4.23
CA ARG A 211 29.41 -7.86 -5.32
C ARG A 211 30.59 -7.33 -6.12
N VAL A 212 30.51 -7.49 -7.43
CA VAL A 212 31.43 -6.83 -8.36
C VAL A 212 30.75 -5.57 -8.90
N PRO A 213 31.40 -4.40 -8.82
CA PRO A 213 30.88 -3.18 -9.43
C PRO A 213 30.74 -3.35 -10.94
N ASN A 214 29.72 -2.72 -11.52
CA ASN A 214 29.59 -2.70 -12.97
C ASN A 214 30.72 -1.86 -13.58
N ALA A 215 31.24 -2.21 -14.76
CA ALA A 215 32.45 -1.58 -15.33
C ALA A 215 32.34 -0.06 -15.56
N TYR A 216 31.12 0.47 -15.58
CA TYR A 216 30.79 1.89 -15.76
C TYR A 216 30.57 2.65 -14.44
N ASP A 217 30.52 1.95 -13.29
CA ASP A 217 30.29 2.55 -11.97
C ASP A 217 31.62 2.68 -11.20
N LYS A 218 32.24 3.86 -11.31
CA LYS A 218 33.53 4.16 -10.66
C LYS A 218 33.39 4.44 -9.16
N THR A 219 32.18 4.58 -8.62
CA THR A 219 31.97 4.92 -7.20
C THR A 219 31.44 3.73 -6.37
N ALA A 220 31.02 2.64 -7.02
CA ALA A 220 30.62 1.40 -6.34
C ALA A 220 31.83 0.60 -5.83
N LEU A 221 31.70 0.09 -4.62
CA LEU A 221 32.75 -0.66 -3.96
C LEU A 221 32.64 -2.17 -4.25
N LYS A 222 33.76 -2.81 -4.60
CA LYS A 222 33.82 -4.27 -4.78
C LYS A 222 33.83 -4.95 -3.42
N LEU A 223 32.90 -5.87 -3.21
CA LEU A 223 32.76 -6.62 -1.97
C LEU A 223 33.08 -8.08 -2.21
N GLU A 224 33.90 -8.69 -1.36
CA GLU A 224 34.12 -10.15 -1.33
C GLU A 224 33.62 -10.73 0.00
N VAL A 225 32.93 -11.88 -0.05
CA VAL A 225 32.38 -12.50 1.16
C VAL A 225 33.50 -12.75 2.17
N GLY A 226 33.27 -12.35 3.42
CA GLY A 226 34.23 -12.51 4.51
C GLY A 226 35.09 -11.27 4.78
N GLU A 227 35.08 -10.26 3.91
CA GLU A 227 35.83 -9.03 4.11
C GLU A 227 35.20 -8.11 5.17
N ILE A 228 36.01 -7.26 5.79
CA ILE A 228 35.56 -6.30 6.83
C ILE A 228 35.57 -4.89 6.24
N ILE A 229 34.39 -4.31 6.09
CA ILE A 229 34.17 -2.97 5.56
C ILE A 229 33.83 -2.00 6.70
N LYS A 230 34.42 -0.81 6.66
CA LYS A 230 34.10 0.28 7.61
C LYS A 230 32.95 1.09 7.04
N VAL A 231 31.76 0.94 7.59
CA VAL A 231 30.59 1.74 7.21
C VAL A 231 30.76 3.15 7.78
N THR A 232 30.79 4.15 6.90
CA THR A 232 30.97 5.56 7.27
C THR A 232 29.67 6.34 7.19
N LYS A 233 28.71 5.93 6.35
CA LYS A 233 27.42 6.60 6.19
C LYS A 233 26.31 5.62 5.82
N MET A 234 25.17 5.72 6.50
CA MET A 234 23.98 4.91 6.24
C MET A 234 22.90 5.79 5.61
N ASN A 235 22.68 5.69 4.30
CA ASN A 235 21.59 6.41 3.65
C ASN A 235 20.29 5.60 3.70
N ILE A 236 19.16 6.29 3.91
CA ILE A 236 17.81 5.70 4.02
C ILE A 236 17.29 5.10 2.69
N ASN A 237 17.96 5.40 1.59
CA ASN A 237 17.68 4.84 0.26
C ASN A 237 18.25 3.42 0.06
N GLY A 238 18.85 2.83 1.11
CA GLY A 238 19.40 1.48 1.07
C GLY A 238 20.81 1.36 0.45
N GLN A 239 21.43 2.46 0.06
CA GLN A 239 22.85 2.51 -0.32
C GLN A 239 23.70 3.10 0.80
N TRP A 240 24.48 2.25 1.45
CA TRP A 240 25.44 2.67 2.46
C TRP A 240 26.77 3.03 1.81
N GLU A 241 27.52 3.91 2.46
CA GLU A 241 28.86 4.27 2.05
C GLU A 241 29.84 3.81 3.11
N GLY A 242 31.02 3.41 2.65
CA GLY A 242 32.05 2.90 3.53
C GLY A 242 33.35 2.69 2.80
N GLU A 243 34.33 2.23 3.57
CA GLU A 243 35.72 2.09 3.15
C GLU A 243 36.18 0.65 3.32
N LEU A 244 36.73 0.07 2.26
CA LEU A 244 37.27 -1.29 2.24
C LEU A 244 38.62 -1.27 1.52
N LYS A 245 39.66 -1.80 2.17
CA LYS A 245 41.03 -1.88 1.63
C LYS A 245 41.54 -0.52 1.07
N GLY A 246 41.19 0.59 1.73
CA GLY A 246 41.58 1.96 1.33
C GLY A 246 40.82 2.55 0.15
N LYS A 247 39.77 1.86 -0.35
CA LYS A 247 38.84 2.40 -1.35
C LYS A 247 37.53 2.77 -0.67
N THR A 248 37.00 3.95 -0.96
CA THR A 248 35.68 4.40 -0.51
C THR A 248 34.67 4.25 -1.64
N GLY A 249 33.43 3.92 -1.28
CA GLY A 249 32.37 3.78 -2.26
C GLY A 249 31.04 3.35 -1.65
N HIS A 250 30.02 3.31 -2.48
CA HIS A 250 28.68 2.90 -2.07
C HIS A 250 28.47 1.40 -2.27
N PHE A 251 27.68 0.82 -1.37
CA PHE A 251 27.25 -0.57 -1.40
C PHE A 251 25.87 -0.74 -0.76
N PRO A 252 25.09 -1.76 -1.14
CA PRO A 252 23.80 -2.01 -0.51
C PRO A 252 23.98 -2.53 0.91
N PHE A 253 23.14 -2.05 1.82
CA PHE A 253 23.12 -2.54 3.20
C PHE A 253 22.87 -4.06 3.29
N THR A 254 22.17 -4.62 2.31
CA THR A 254 21.83 -6.04 2.26
C THR A 254 23.04 -6.97 2.10
N HIS A 255 24.18 -6.45 1.65
CA HIS A 255 25.38 -7.25 1.37
C HIS A 255 26.34 -7.35 2.56
N VAL A 256 26.08 -6.60 3.63
CA VAL A 256 26.95 -6.49 4.78
C VAL A 256 26.18 -6.75 6.08
N GLU A 257 26.90 -7.15 7.12
CA GLU A 257 26.37 -7.40 8.45
C GLU A 257 27.32 -6.80 9.48
N PHE A 258 26.83 -5.92 10.34
CA PHE A 258 27.66 -5.31 11.37
C PHE A 258 28.19 -6.36 12.34
N ILE A 259 29.48 -6.26 12.65
CA ILE A 259 30.09 -7.06 13.69
C ILE A 259 30.08 -6.18 14.94
N ASP A 260 29.25 -6.53 15.92
CA ASP A 260 29.41 -5.97 17.26
C ASP A 260 30.68 -6.58 17.85
N SER A 261 31.69 -5.74 18.09
CA SER A 261 32.85 -6.12 18.89
C SER A 261 32.40 -6.13 20.36
N GLU A 262 31.69 -7.18 20.77
CA GLU A 262 31.60 -7.52 22.20
C GLU A 262 33.03 -7.85 22.65
N SER A 263 33.61 -6.96 23.47
CA SER A 263 34.77 -7.25 24.33
C SER A 263 34.27 -7.60 25.72
#